data_AF-A0A8H4WYH0-F1
#
_entry.id   AF-A0A8H4WYH0-F1
#
_cell.length_a   1.000
_cell.length_b   1.000
_cell.length_c   1.000
_cell.angle_alpha   90.00
_cell.angle_beta   90.00
_cell.angle_gamma   90.00
#
_symmetry.space_group_name_H-M   'P 1'
#
loop_
_entity.id
_entity.type
_entity.pdbx_description
1 polymer ?
#
loop_
_entity_poly.entity_id
_entity_poly.type
_entity_poly.pdbx_seq_one_letter_code
_entity_poly.pdbx_strand_id
1 'polypeptide(L)'
;MSSDASSSVGFRRLPTELVRIICHLIPNRDIKNLRLTYRFMGEKALPRLDRVFVSLSPRDIKVIRAVADHETFRRGVVEIVWDDTALNYHDDRGDISDKNTGMNYLDDRGLPSYKYLRATRTCQSLFRARIATDTERPNVIAKAEKWKNRTFSASPTYEQLLQEQEEALATFADEDAFRYALGRFPNLRKVTVTPAAHGCLFEPLYETPMIRAFPYGFVYPIPRGWPHYEYTNRKVAAKACALDVKDNALNQWRGFRIATRVLANEKHHVYELDLGNNKLRTGINHHIFDKPNEQYDSLCSILERPEFRRLTLSVLPGYMCHGDTESDRNRNANLYRLLAKAPDMEHMALQTGTYQGHPSQYWNTSLFSIFPIEKWSKLKHFGLSGWEVSQDDLISFLGKLPSTLESVELSFLRFGYGKGNYAHFLRDIREKLDWRSRPAHDRVRIRMLFEDGNRNFNQEFRYICLDSEVRDYVYGDGPSPLETNEAGTLCMCIEVGIGVQHDDLDPNYERPYQRSKFSKRICDEIEWPYDEPQI
;
A
#
# COMPACT_ATOMS: atom_id res chain seq x y z
N MET A 1 17.78 57.41 31.53
CA MET A 1 17.12 56.84 30.34
C MET A 1 17.47 55.36 30.31
N SER A 2 16.58 54.54 30.87
CA SER A 2 16.70 53.08 30.86
C SER A 2 15.94 52.59 29.64
N SER A 3 16.64 52.10 28.63
CA SER A 3 16.03 51.53 27.43
C SER A 3 15.45 50.16 27.76
N ASP A 4 14.15 50.03 27.58
CA ASP A 4 13.36 48.82 27.63
C ASP A 4 14.06 47.62 26.98
N ALA A 5 14.19 46.55 27.75
CA ALA A 5 14.49 45.23 27.24
C ALA A 5 13.32 44.78 26.34
N SER A 6 13.60 44.76 25.04
CA SER A 6 12.81 44.19 23.96
C SER A 6 11.92 43.02 24.41
N SER A 7 10.63 43.31 24.38
CA SER A 7 9.48 42.46 24.60
C SER A 7 9.47 41.18 23.74
N SER A 8 9.46 39.99 24.36
CA SER A 8 9.06 38.76 23.65
C SER A 8 7.52 38.71 23.53
N VAL A 9 6.94 39.44 22.57
CA VAL A 9 5.48 39.56 22.31
C VAL A 9 4.94 38.36 21.50
N GLY A 10 5.43 37.15 21.77
CA GLY A 10 5.01 35.92 21.07
C GLY A 10 3.72 35.30 21.62
N PHE A 11 3.32 34.14 21.08
CA PHE A 11 2.16 33.25 21.36
C PHE A 11 1.50 33.22 22.76
N ARG A 12 2.11 33.77 23.82
CA ARG A 12 1.57 33.92 25.18
C ARG A 12 0.25 34.71 25.25
N ARG A 13 0.01 35.63 24.31
CA ARG A 13 -1.21 36.46 24.27
C ARG A 13 -2.36 35.80 23.50
N LEU A 14 -2.11 34.70 22.80
CA LEU A 14 -3.16 34.01 22.05
C LEU A 14 -3.94 33.08 22.98
N PRO A 15 -5.28 33.06 22.90
CA PRO A 15 -6.10 32.01 23.50
C PRO A 15 -5.63 30.61 23.10
N THR A 16 -5.81 29.63 23.98
CA THR A 16 -5.34 28.26 23.76
C THR A 16 -5.94 27.66 22.48
N GLU A 17 -7.16 28.07 22.15
CA GLU A 17 -7.91 27.70 20.94
C GLU A 17 -7.19 28.18 19.69
N LEU A 18 -6.73 29.44 19.64
CA LEU A 18 -5.99 29.97 18.50
C LEU A 18 -4.62 29.32 18.35
N VAL A 19 -3.92 29.08 19.46
CA VAL A 19 -2.65 28.34 19.44
C VAL A 19 -2.87 26.93 18.88
N ARG A 20 -3.94 26.25 19.30
CA ARG A 20 -4.30 24.92 18.78
C ARG A 20 -4.63 24.97 17.29
N ILE A 21 -5.40 25.96 16.82
CA ILE A 21 -5.72 26.12 15.39
C ILE A 21 -4.43 26.33 14.59
N ILE A 22 -3.53 27.20 15.05
CA ILE A 22 -2.23 27.43 14.38
C ILE A 22 -1.42 26.13 14.34
N CYS A 23 -1.36 25.39 15.45
CA CYS A 23 -0.68 24.08 15.48
C CYS A 23 -1.33 23.05 14.55
N HIS A 24 -2.65 23.12 14.28
CA HIS A 24 -3.30 22.26 13.29
C HIS A 24 -2.91 22.59 11.84
N LEU A 25 -2.41 23.81 11.57
CA LEU A 25 -2.00 24.22 10.23
C LEU A 25 -0.57 23.83 9.87
N ILE A 26 0.25 23.42 10.85
CA ILE A 26 1.68 23.13 10.64
C ILE A 26 2.02 21.65 10.84
N PRO A 27 3.01 21.09 10.11
CA PRO A 27 3.43 19.69 10.25
C PRO A 27 3.84 19.31 11.67
N ASN A 28 3.67 18.03 12.02
CA ASN A 28 4.09 17.50 13.33
C ASN A 28 5.58 17.72 13.63
N ARG A 29 6.44 17.78 12.60
CA ARG A 29 7.85 18.14 12.74
C ARG A 29 8.01 19.53 13.36
N ASP A 30 7.28 20.50 12.86
CA ASP A 30 7.34 21.89 13.32
C ASP A 30 6.67 22.04 14.68
N ILE A 31 5.58 21.32 14.94
CA ILE A 31 4.98 21.24 16.28
C ILE A 31 6.01 20.72 17.29
N LYS A 32 6.74 19.64 16.97
CA LYS A 32 7.78 19.10 17.84
C LYS A 32 8.91 20.12 18.07
N ASN A 33 9.36 20.80 17.03
CA ASN A 33 10.37 21.85 17.14
C ASN A 33 9.88 23.00 18.03
N LEU A 34 8.63 23.46 17.86
CA LEU A 34 8.02 24.51 18.70
C LEU A 34 7.92 24.10 20.16
N ARG A 35 7.58 22.83 20.44
CA ARG A 35 7.55 22.29 21.81
C ARG A 35 8.93 22.33 22.46
N LEU A 36 10.00 22.09 21.69
CA LEU A 36 11.38 22.11 22.18
C LEU A 36 11.92 23.52 22.40
N THR A 37 11.49 24.50 21.60
CA THR A 37 11.98 25.88 21.71
C THR A 37 11.34 26.64 22.87
N TYR A 38 10.11 26.29 23.27
CA TYR A 38 9.37 27.13 24.22
C TYR A 38 8.41 26.35 25.14
N ARG A 39 8.56 26.48 26.46
CA ARG A 39 7.81 25.69 27.48
C ARG A 39 6.29 25.79 27.36
N PHE A 40 5.75 26.99 27.11
CA PHE A 40 4.30 27.18 26.91
C PHE A 40 3.80 26.40 25.67
N MET A 41 4.61 26.32 24.61
CA MET A 41 4.28 25.48 23.45
C MET A 41 4.43 24.00 23.76
N GLY A 42 5.34 23.61 24.64
CA GLY A 42 5.44 22.24 25.15
C GLY A 42 4.11 21.70 25.69
N GLU A 43 3.35 22.54 26.39
CA GLU A 43 2.03 22.18 26.94
C GLU A 43 0.89 22.33 25.94
N LYS A 44 0.92 23.39 25.11
CA LYS A 44 -0.23 23.79 24.29
C LYS A 44 -0.20 23.24 22.86
N ALA A 45 0.98 23.05 22.28
CA ALA A 45 1.17 22.55 20.93
C ALA A 45 1.23 21.01 20.97
N LEU A 46 0.07 20.36 21.01
CA LEU A 46 -0.01 18.90 21.01
C LEU A 46 0.24 18.36 19.58
N PRO A 47 1.12 17.36 19.41
CA PRO A 47 1.25 16.66 18.14
C PRO A 47 -0.08 15.99 17.75
N ARG A 48 -0.35 15.98 16.46
CA ARG A 48 -1.49 15.26 15.89
C ARG A 48 -1.13 13.78 15.80
N LEU A 49 -1.86 12.97 16.56
CA LEU A 49 -1.76 11.51 16.53
C LEU A 49 -3.14 10.97 16.13
N ASP A 50 -3.42 11.08 14.84
CA ASP A 50 -4.60 10.53 14.17
C ASP A 50 -4.44 9.03 13.88
N ARG A 51 -3.19 8.58 13.75
CA ARG A 51 -2.84 7.20 13.45
C ARG A 51 -1.84 6.62 14.46
N VAL A 52 -2.03 5.36 14.80
CA VAL A 52 -1.08 4.54 15.57
C VAL A 52 -0.77 3.25 14.83
N PHE A 53 0.32 2.59 15.22
CA PHE A 53 0.87 1.43 14.51
C PHE A 53 0.93 0.21 15.42
N VAL A 54 0.64 -0.96 14.86
CA VAL A 54 0.87 -2.28 15.48
C VAL A 54 1.70 -3.10 14.51
N SER A 55 2.69 -3.82 15.04
CA SER A 55 3.53 -4.75 14.32
C SER A 55 4.06 -5.79 15.31
N LEU A 56 4.91 -6.70 14.85
CA LEU A 56 5.65 -7.61 15.74
C LEU A 56 6.80 -6.93 16.50
N SER A 57 6.99 -5.61 16.38
CA SER A 57 8.00 -4.89 17.15
C SER A 57 7.51 -4.55 18.56
N PRO A 58 8.27 -4.89 19.62
CA PRO A 58 8.00 -4.43 20.98
C PRO A 58 7.92 -2.90 21.10
N ARG A 59 8.63 -2.16 20.23
CA ARG A 59 8.59 -0.70 20.21
C ARG A 59 7.23 -0.18 19.77
N ASP A 60 6.66 -0.75 18.72
CA ASP A 60 5.34 -0.37 18.22
C ASP A 60 4.27 -0.74 19.25
N ILE A 61 4.35 -1.95 19.83
CA ILE A 61 3.49 -2.42 20.91
C ILE A 61 3.52 -1.48 22.13
N LYS A 62 4.72 -1.07 22.56
CA LYS A 62 4.87 -0.13 23.69
C LYS A 62 4.24 1.23 23.39
N VAL A 63 4.43 1.74 22.18
CA VAL A 63 3.92 3.07 21.82
C VAL A 63 2.41 3.05 21.69
N ILE A 64 1.80 2.05 21.05
CA ILE A 64 0.33 2.02 20.94
C ILE A 64 -0.33 1.91 22.32
N ARG A 65 0.21 1.11 23.25
CA ARG A 65 -0.28 1.05 24.64
C ARG A 65 -0.13 2.39 25.35
N ALA A 66 1.04 3.02 25.25
CA ALA A 66 1.26 4.33 25.86
C ALA A 66 0.29 5.39 25.32
N VAL A 67 -0.04 5.36 24.02
CA VAL A 67 -1.04 6.25 23.43
C VAL A 67 -2.46 5.91 23.92
N ALA A 68 -2.81 4.62 24.03
CA ALA A 68 -4.09 4.14 24.55
C ALA A 68 -4.32 4.51 26.03
N ASP A 69 -3.25 4.58 26.82
CA ASP A 69 -3.28 4.99 28.23
C ASP A 69 -3.29 6.51 28.41
N HIS A 70 -2.92 7.26 27.37
CA HIS A 70 -2.81 8.69 27.46
C HIS A 70 -4.18 9.38 27.27
N GLU A 71 -4.65 10.08 28.31
CA GLU A 71 -5.98 10.70 28.36
C GLU A 71 -6.31 11.63 27.20
N THR A 72 -5.32 12.40 26.73
CA THR A 72 -5.49 13.33 25.60
C THR A 72 -5.30 12.66 24.23
N PHE A 73 -4.18 11.96 23.99
CA PHE A 73 -3.86 11.43 22.66
C PHE A 73 -4.79 10.32 22.21
N ARG A 74 -5.29 9.46 23.11
CA ARG A 74 -6.23 8.38 22.74
C ARG A 74 -7.49 8.89 22.02
N ARG A 75 -7.91 10.13 22.30
CA ARG A 75 -9.09 10.77 21.69
C ARG A 75 -8.81 11.27 20.28
N GLY A 76 -7.54 11.51 19.93
CA GLY A 76 -7.14 11.95 18.59
C GLY A 76 -7.04 10.81 17.58
N VAL A 77 -6.85 9.57 18.05
CA VAL A 77 -6.63 8.41 17.20
C VAL A 77 -7.93 8.02 16.49
N VAL A 78 -7.88 8.01 15.15
CA VAL A 78 -8.98 7.61 14.26
C VAL A 78 -8.66 6.36 13.46
N GLU A 79 -7.38 5.97 13.39
CA GLU A 79 -6.90 4.83 12.61
C GLU A 79 -5.85 4.01 13.36
N ILE A 80 -6.00 2.69 13.31
CA ILE A 80 -4.90 1.75 13.62
C ILE A 80 -4.39 1.18 12.29
N VAL A 81 -3.07 1.28 12.07
CA VAL A 81 -2.39 0.61 10.96
C VAL A 81 -1.61 -0.57 11.50
N TRP A 82 -1.96 -1.75 11.01
CA TRP A 82 -1.22 -2.98 11.23
C TRP A 82 -0.22 -3.19 10.11
N ASP A 83 1.07 -3.19 10.46
CA ASP A 83 2.15 -3.63 9.59
C ASP A 83 2.21 -5.17 9.61
N ASP A 84 1.64 -5.79 8.57
CA ASP A 84 1.53 -7.24 8.43
C ASP A 84 2.78 -7.81 7.72
N THR A 85 3.94 -7.36 8.18
CA THR A 85 5.24 -7.84 7.73
C THR A 85 5.99 -8.47 8.89
N ALA A 86 6.87 -9.44 8.58
CA ALA A 86 7.77 -10.04 9.54
C ALA A 86 9.20 -9.94 9.02
N LEU A 87 10.11 -9.44 9.86
CA LEU A 87 11.54 -9.38 9.58
C LEU A 87 12.08 -10.80 9.39
N ASN A 88 12.93 -10.99 8.38
CA ASN A 88 13.56 -12.28 8.08
C ASN A 88 14.83 -12.09 7.23
N TYR A 89 15.60 -13.17 7.04
CA TYR A 89 16.79 -13.19 6.17
C TYR A 89 16.48 -13.64 4.72
N HIS A 90 15.22 -13.95 4.41
CA HIS A 90 14.84 -14.44 3.10
C HIS A 90 14.65 -13.25 2.16
N ASP A 91 15.60 -13.11 1.24
CA ASP A 91 15.37 -12.30 0.05
C ASP A 91 14.57 -13.14 -0.95
N ASP A 92 13.25 -13.14 -0.79
CA ASP A 92 12.36 -13.76 -1.77
C ASP A 92 12.58 -13.14 -3.17
N ARG A 93 13.18 -11.94 -3.28
CA ARG A 93 13.35 -11.28 -4.57
C ARG A 93 14.48 -11.85 -5.45
N GLY A 94 15.30 -12.77 -4.93
CA GLY A 94 16.61 -13.09 -5.50
C GLY A 94 16.87 -14.54 -5.96
N ASP A 95 15.93 -15.48 -5.88
CA ASP A 95 16.26 -16.92 -6.07
C ASP A 95 16.16 -17.45 -7.52
N ILE A 96 16.10 -16.56 -8.53
CA ILE A 96 15.97 -16.96 -9.95
C ILE A 96 17.31 -16.99 -10.71
N SER A 97 18.37 -16.30 -10.26
CA SER A 97 19.62 -16.21 -11.03
C SER A 97 20.79 -17.08 -10.55
N ASP A 98 20.73 -17.70 -9.38
CA ASP A 98 21.90 -18.40 -8.79
C ASP A 98 22.10 -19.84 -9.32
N LYS A 99 21.57 -20.15 -10.51
CA LYS A 99 21.84 -21.44 -11.19
C LYS A 99 22.97 -21.37 -12.23
N ASN A 100 23.41 -20.18 -12.62
CA ASN A 100 24.45 -20.01 -13.65
C ASN A 100 25.80 -19.50 -13.14
N THR A 101 25.92 -19.15 -11.86
CA THR A 101 27.22 -18.92 -11.22
C THR A 101 27.71 -20.24 -10.64
N GLY A 102 28.44 -21.01 -11.44
CA GLY A 102 29.20 -22.20 -11.03
C GLY A 102 30.34 -21.87 -10.06
N MET A 103 30.03 -21.13 -9.00
CA MET A 103 30.94 -20.70 -7.94
C MET A 103 30.73 -21.62 -6.74
N ASN A 104 31.48 -22.72 -6.68
CA ASN A 104 31.68 -23.49 -5.46
C ASN A 104 32.55 -22.66 -4.50
N TYR A 105 31.94 -21.77 -3.71
CA TYR A 105 32.60 -21.21 -2.54
C TYR A 105 32.25 -22.03 -1.30
N LEU A 106 33.29 -22.62 -0.72
CA LEU A 106 33.28 -23.45 0.47
C LEU A 106 33.00 -22.61 1.74
N ASP A 107 32.34 -23.26 2.68
CA ASP A 107 32.33 -23.09 4.15
C ASP A 107 31.65 -21.90 4.89
N ASP A 108 31.44 -20.70 4.34
CA ASP A 108 30.96 -19.55 5.16
C ASP A 108 29.43 -19.29 5.19
N ARG A 109 28.62 -20.22 4.68
CA ARG A 109 27.15 -20.06 4.52
C ARG A 109 26.36 -19.96 5.84
N GLY A 110 27.00 -20.18 6.99
CA GLY A 110 26.37 -20.21 8.32
C GLY A 110 26.41 -18.90 9.11
N LEU A 111 27.34 -17.98 8.81
CA LEU A 111 27.57 -16.78 9.61
C LEU A 111 26.42 -15.75 9.48
N PRO A 112 25.88 -15.23 10.59
CA PRO A 112 24.80 -14.23 10.57
C PRO A 112 25.11 -13.00 9.69
N SER A 113 26.34 -12.49 9.75
CA SER A 113 26.80 -11.36 8.91
C SER A 113 26.68 -11.64 7.41
N TYR A 114 26.98 -12.86 6.96
CA TYR A 114 26.86 -13.23 5.54
C TYR A 114 25.39 -13.30 5.10
N LYS A 115 24.52 -13.91 5.92
CA LYS A 115 23.08 -13.95 5.66
C LYS A 115 22.49 -12.55 5.56
N TYR A 116 22.89 -11.66 6.47
CA TYR A 116 22.49 -10.26 6.47
C TYR A 116 22.92 -9.54 5.19
N LEU A 117 24.20 -9.64 4.82
CA LEU A 117 24.73 -9.01 3.62
C LEU A 117 24.02 -9.53 2.37
N ARG A 118 23.78 -10.84 2.26
CA ARG A 118 23.04 -11.43 1.13
C ARG A 118 21.59 -10.92 1.08
N ALA A 119 20.88 -10.94 2.21
CA ALA A 119 19.48 -10.54 2.29
C ALA A 119 19.26 -9.05 1.97
N THR A 120 20.25 -8.19 2.22
CA THR A 120 20.16 -6.76 1.88
C THR A 120 20.43 -6.47 0.41
N ARG A 121 21.07 -7.39 -0.36
CA ARG A 121 21.53 -7.11 -1.74
C ARG A 121 20.44 -6.61 -2.65
N THR A 122 19.27 -7.25 -2.68
CA THR A 122 18.21 -6.80 -3.59
C THR A 122 17.63 -5.46 -3.19
N CYS A 123 17.48 -5.21 -1.90
CA CYS A 123 17.03 -3.90 -1.40
C CYS A 123 18.00 -2.79 -1.78
N GLN A 124 19.30 -3.06 -1.70
CA GLN A 124 20.36 -2.16 -2.16
C GLN A 124 20.31 -1.91 -3.68
N SER A 125 20.15 -2.96 -4.48
CA SER A 125 20.02 -2.85 -5.95
C SER A 125 18.79 -2.02 -6.36
N LEU A 126 17.67 -2.20 -5.67
CA LEU A 126 16.44 -1.43 -5.89
C LEU A 126 16.62 0.04 -5.51
N PHE A 127 17.26 0.30 -4.37
CA PHE A 127 17.61 1.66 -3.97
C PHE A 127 18.51 2.34 -5.01
N ARG A 128 19.56 1.65 -5.50
CA ARG A 128 20.43 2.14 -6.57
C ARG A 128 19.63 2.51 -7.82
N ALA A 129 18.74 1.62 -8.26
CA ALA A 129 17.92 1.85 -9.45
C ALA A 129 16.94 3.03 -9.28
N ARG A 130 16.36 3.21 -8.09
CA ARG A 130 15.52 4.38 -7.79
C ARG A 130 16.33 5.67 -7.86
N ILE A 131 17.48 5.74 -7.19
CA ILE A 131 18.35 6.93 -7.23
C ILE A 131 18.84 7.23 -8.66
N ALA A 132 19.16 6.19 -9.45
CA ALA A 132 19.63 6.34 -10.83
C ALA A 132 18.61 6.96 -11.79
N THR A 133 17.32 6.86 -11.46
CA THR A 133 16.21 7.35 -12.31
C THR A 133 15.58 8.64 -11.78
N ASP A 134 16.08 9.11 -10.64
CA ASP A 134 15.61 10.32 -9.99
C ASP A 134 16.41 11.56 -10.42
N THR A 135 15.73 12.70 -10.44
CA THR A 135 16.37 14.01 -10.62
C THR A 135 16.97 14.49 -9.31
N GLU A 136 18.04 15.30 -9.37
CA GLU A 136 18.62 15.95 -8.19
C GLU A 136 17.57 16.78 -7.45
N ARG A 137 17.18 16.33 -6.25
CA ARG A 137 16.22 16.98 -5.36
C ARG A 137 16.72 16.84 -3.92
N PRO A 138 16.35 17.75 -2.99
CA PRO A 138 16.82 17.70 -1.61
C PRO A 138 16.59 16.35 -0.90
N ASN A 139 15.47 15.69 -1.17
CA ASN A 139 15.16 14.38 -0.60
C ASN A 139 16.05 13.26 -1.18
N VAL A 140 16.34 13.31 -2.49
CA VAL A 140 17.27 12.36 -3.15
C VAL A 140 18.69 12.52 -2.59
N ILE A 141 19.14 13.77 -2.38
CA ILE A 141 20.44 14.08 -1.77
C ILE A 141 20.49 13.54 -0.34
N ALA A 142 19.47 13.79 0.49
CA ALA A 142 19.41 13.26 1.86
C ALA A 142 19.44 11.72 1.90
N LYS A 143 18.81 11.04 0.92
CA LYS A 143 18.89 9.58 0.77
C LYS A 143 20.31 9.12 0.39
N ALA A 144 20.97 9.82 -0.53
CA ALA A 144 22.35 9.55 -0.90
C ALA A 144 23.31 9.76 0.29
N GLU A 145 23.08 10.79 1.12
CA GLU A 145 23.84 11.01 2.35
C GLU A 145 23.64 9.90 3.39
N LYS A 146 22.40 9.43 3.59
CA LYS A 146 22.11 8.25 4.42
C LYS A 146 22.88 7.01 3.93
N TRP A 147 22.92 6.80 2.62
CA TRP A 147 23.65 5.70 2.01
C TRP A 147 25.18 5.82 2.17
N LYS A 148 25.74 7.02 2.02
CA LYS A 148 27.17 7.29 2.26
C LYS A 148 27.56 6.99 3.72
N ASN A 149 26.66 7.25 4.66
CA ASN A 149 26.84 6.98 6.09
C ASN A 149 26.27 5.61 6.52
N ARG A 150 26.09 4.66 5.60
CA ARG A 150 25.54 3.35 5.92
C ARG A 150 26.44 2.59 6.89
N THR A 151 25.82 1.83 7.79
CA THR A 151 26.56 0.95 8.71
C THR A 151 26.66 -0.45 8.12
N PHE A 152 27.88 -0.90 7.77
CA PHE A 152 28.13 -2.26 7.26
C PHE A 152 28.03 -3.34 8.36
N SER A 153 28.28 -2.97 9.62
CA SER A 153 28.22 -3.86 10.78
C SER A 153 26.81 -3.96 11.42
N ALA A 154 25.76 -3.73 10.64
CA ALA A 154 24.38 -3.65 11.12
C ALA A 154 23.74 -5.01 11.51
N SER A 155 24.45 -6.13 11.32
CA SER A 155 23.96 -7.49 11.64
C SER A 155 23.48 -7.64 13.09
N PRO A 156 24.23 -7.21 14.14
CA PRO A 156 23.80 -7.40 15.53
C PRO A 156 22.52 -6.63 15.87
N THR A 157 22.36 -5.41 15.33
CA THR A 157 21.13 -4.63 15.49
C THR A 157 19.95 -5.34 14.84
N TYR A 158 20.15 -5.93 13.66
CA TYR A 158 19.08 -6.69 12.99
C TYR A 158 18.76 -8.01 13.70
N GLU A 159 19.77 -8.72 14.21
CA GLU A 159 19.59 -9.92 15.02
C GLU A 159 18.79 -9.65 16.28
N GLN A 160 19.05 -8.52 16.96
CA GLN A 160 18.24 -8.08 18.09
C GLN A 160 16.77 -7.87 17.70
N LEU A 161 16.50 -7.21 16.55
CA LEU A 161 15.13 -7.00 16.08
C LEU A 161 14.41 -8.32 15.77
N LEU A 162 15.13 -9.31 15.24
CA LEU A 162 14.59 -10.65 14.99
C LEU A 162 14.25 -11.37 16.29
N GLN A 163 15.14 -11.31 17.29
CA GLN A 163 14.88 -11.90 18.60
C GLN A 163 13.66 -11.25 19.28
N GLU A 164 13.60 -9.92 19.28
CA GLU A 164 12.47 -9.16 19.82
C GLU A 164 11.14 -9.53 19.13
N GLN A 165 11.17 -9.75 17.81
CA GLN A 165 10.02 -10.23 17.05
C GLN A 165 9.60 -11.65 17.44
N GLU A 166 10.55 -12.57 17.63
CA GLU A 166 10.27 -13.94 18.07
C GLU A 166 9.62 -13.97 19.46
N GLU A 167 10.07 -13.12 20.38
CA GLU A 167 9.47 -12.96 21.71
C GLU A 167 8.03 -12.42 21.62
N ALA A 168 7.78 -11.42 20.76
CA ALA A 168 6.45 -10.89 20.54
C ALA A 168 5.49 -11.94 19.95
N LEU A 169 5.99 -12.78 19.02
CA LEU A 169 5.25 -13.91 18.47
C LEU A 169 4.91 -14.96 19.54
N ALA A 170 5.88 -15.34 20.37
CA ALA A 170 5.69 -16.33 21.42
C ALA A 170 4.67 -15.90 22.48
N THR A 171 4.57 -14.59 22.73
CA THR A 171 3.69 -14.01 23.75
C THR A 171 2.37 -13.48 23.20
N PHE A 172 2.15 -13.53 21.88
CA PHE A 172 0.99 -12.91 21.22
C PHE A 172 0.82 -11.42 21.59
N ALA A 173 1.94 -10.73 21.83
CA ALA A 173 1.92 -9.36 22.36
C ALA A 173 1.33 -8.34 21.37
N ASP A 174 1.46 -8.61 20.07
CA ASP A 174 0.86 -7.86 18.96
C ASP A 174 -0.68 -7.91 19.02
N GLU A 175 -1.22 -9.12 19.18
CA GLU A 175 -2.65 -9.36 19.30
C GLU A 175 -3.25 -8.73 20.56
N ASP A 176 -2.60 -8.90 21.71
CA ASP A 176 -3.04 -8.29 22.96
C ASP A 176 -3.01 -6.75 22.88
N ALA A 177 -1.97 -6.17 22.28
CA ALA A 177 -1.87 -4.73 22.09
C ALA A 177 -2.97 -4.20 21.17
N PHE A 178 -3.31 -4.91 20.09
CA PHE A 178 -4.39 -4.52 19.20
C PHE A 178 -5.75 -4.58 19.89
N ARG A 179 -6.06 -5.66 20.62
CA ARG A 179 -7.30 -5.76 21.42
C ARG A 179 -7.39 -4.63 22.44
N TYR A 180 -6.30 -4.38 23.15
CA TYR A 180 -6.24 -3.31 24.14
C TYR A 180 -6.52 -1.95 23.51
N ALA A 181 -5.87 -1.64 22.39
CA ALA A 181 -6.04 -0.40 21.67
C ALA A 181 -7.48 -0.19 21.15
N LEU A 182 -8.08 -1.25 20.59
CA LEU A 182 -9.43 -1.24 20.02
C LEU A 182 -10.48 -0.76 21.04
N GLY A 183 -10.36 -1.17 22.31
CA GLY A 183 -11.27 -0.78 23.38
C GLY A 183 -10.97 0.58 24.03
N ARG A 184 -9.88 1.26 23.65
CA ARG A 184 -9.38 2.46 24.36
C ARG A 184 -9.41 3.73 23.51
N PHE A 185 -9.54 3.62 22.19
CA PHE A 185 -9.65 4.75 21.28
C PHE A 185 -11.11 5.09 20.96
N PRO A 186 -11.70 6.14 21.58
CA PRO A 186 -13.12 6.43 21.44
C PRO A 186 -13.54 6.91 20.05
N ASN A 187 -12.61 7.46 19.26
CA ASN A 187 -12.88 7.99 17.91
C ASN A 187 -12.32 7.08 16.80
N LEU A 188 -11.90 5.86 17.15
CA LEU A 188 -11.38 4.90 16.20
C LEU A 188 -12.47 4.48 15.22
N ARG A 189 -12.19 4.66 13.93
CA ARG A 189 -13.14 4.39 12.85
C ARG A 189 -12.57 3.54 11.72
N LYS A 190 -11.24 3.53 11.56
CA LYS A 190 -10.54 2.83 10.47
C LYS A 190 -9.51 1.85 11.03
N VAL A 191 -9.46 0.66 10.44
CA VAL A 191 -8.34 -0.27 10.60
C VAL A 191 -7.75 -0.55 9.22
N THR A 192 -6.44 -0.41 9.11
CA THR A 192 -5.68 -0.73 7.90
C THR A 192 -4.75 -1.88 8.21
N VAL A 193 -4.72 -2.91 7.38
CA VAL A 193 -3.72 -3.98 7.43
C VAL A 193 -2.94 -3.91 6.13
N THR A 194 -1.64 -3.64 6.22
CA THR A 194 -0.80 -3.42 5.05
C THR A 194 0.44 -4.30 5.05
N PRO A 195 0.85 -4.83 3.89
CA PRO A 195 2.16 -5.48 3.72
C PRO A 195 3.27 -4.49 3.32
N ALA A 196 2.97 -3.18 3.24
CA ALA A 196 3.80 -2.20 2.56
C ALA A 196 4.48 -1.18 3.49
N ALA A 197 4.33 -1.30 4.82
CA ALA A 197 4.79 -0.28 5.78
C ALA A 197 6.27 0.10 5.58
N HIS A 198 7.12 -0.88 5.31
CA HIS A 198 8.55 -0.69 5.11
C HIS A 198 8.95 -0.04 3.78
N GLY A 199 8.06 0.01 2.78
CA GLY A 199 8.30 0.67 1.49
C GLY A 199 9.61 0.24 0.81
N CYS A 200 10.49 1.22 0.58
CA CYS A 200 11.86 1.01 0.09
C CYS A 200 12.88 1.47 1.12
N LEU A 201 14.16 1.11 0.93
CA LEU A 201 15.24 1.61 1.79
C LEU A 201 15.22 3.13 1.90
N PHE A 202 15.18 3.61 3.15
CA PHE A 202 15.10 5.02 3.53
C PHE A 202 13.80 5.77 3.13
N GLU A 203 12.83 5.06 2.58
CA GLU A 203 11.52 5.57 2.14
C GLU A 203 10.40 4.62 2.59
N PRO A 204 10.14 4.50 3.90
CA PRO A 204 9.03 3.70 4.39
C PRO A 204 7.69 4.35 4.04
N LEU A 205 6.69 3.56 3.67
CA LEU A 205 5.32 4.04 3.50
C LEU A 205 4.77 4.56 4.84
N TYR A 206 5.08 3.84 5.91
CA TYR A 206 4.76 4.23 7.27
C TYR A 206 6.01 4.30 8.11
N GLU A 207 6.35 5.51 8.57
CA GLU A 207 7.35 5.69 9.61
C GLU A 207 6.78 5.19 10.95
N THR A 208 6.75 3.87 11.18
CA THR A 208 6.34 3.28 12.46
C THR A 208 7.34 3.66 13.56
N PRO A 209 6.94 3.64 14.85
CA PRO A 209 7.86 3.87 15.96
C PRO A 209 9.14 3.02 15.92
N MET A 210 9.06 1.78 15.46
CA MET A 210 10.20 0.90 15.21
C MET A 210 11.09 1.43 14.08
N ILE A 211 10.53 1.74 12.90
CA ILE A 211 11.30 2.24 11.75
C ILE A 211 11.98 3.59 12.08
N ARG A 212 11.30 4.47 12.83
CA ARG A 212 11.88 5.74 13.30
C ARG A 212 13.04 5.57 14.28
N ALA A 213 13.13 4.42 14.96
CA ALA A 213 14.18 4.14 15.92
C ALA A 213 15.43 3.54 15.26
N PHE A 214 15.40 3.22 13.97
CA PHE A 214 16.56 2.70 13.26
C PHE A 214 17.73 3.67 13.26
N PRO A 215 18.98 3.16 13.34
CA PRO A 215 20.17 3.98 13.20
C PRO A 215 20.18 4.76 11.87
N TYR A 216 20.83 5.93 11.87
CA TYR A 216 21.02 6.69 10.64
C TYR A 216 21.81 5.87 9.60
N GLY A 217 21.28 5.76 8.38
CA GLY A 217 21.90 4.93 7.33
C GLY A 217 21.76 3.41 7.54
N PHE A 218 20.85 2.95 8.42
CA PHE A 218 20.61 1.52 8.62
C PHE A 218 20.06 0.85 7.35
N VAL A 219 20.87 0.00 6.73
CA VAL A 219 20.51 -0.79 5.54
C VAL A 219 20.13 -2.18 6.01
N TYR A 220 18.87 -2.57 5.86
CA TYR A 220 18.33 -3.85 6.33
C TYR A 220 17.47 -4.53 5.24
N PRO A 221 17.24 -5.86 5.32
CA PRO A 221 16.33 -6.53 4.41
C PRO A 221 14.92 -5.97 4.57
N ILE A 222 14.37 -5.37 3.50
CA ILE A 222 12.99 -4.89 3.50
C ILE A 222 12.07 -6.12 3.51
N PRO A 223 11.33 -6.38 4.60
CA PRO A 223 10.48 -7.56 4.68
C PRO A 223 9.42 -7.48 3.58
N ARG A 224 9.13 -8.63 2.97
CA ARG A 224 7.96 -8.81 2.13
C ARG A 224 6.86 -9.34 3.03
N GLY A 225 5.79 -8.57 3.19
CA GLY A 225 4.62 -8.97 3.98
C GLY A 225 3.86 -10.10 3.29
N TRP A 226 2.77 -9.74 2.63
CA TRP A 226 1.97 -10.71 1.89
C TRP A 226 2.71 -11.29 0.68
N PRO A 227 2.40 -12.53 0.25
CA PRO A 227 3.10 -13.19 -0.84
C PRO A 227 3.01 -12.47 -2.19
N HIS A 228 4.09 -12.54 -2.98
CA HIS A 228 4.25 -11.79 -4.23
C HIS A 228 4.55 -12.71 -5.42
N TYR A 229 3.96 -12.44 -6.59
CA TYR A 229 4.02 -13.28 -7.79
C TYR A 229 5.44 -13.62 -8.30
N GLU A 230 6.33 -12.64 -8.37
CA GLU A 230 7.61 -12.75 -9.09
C GLU A 230 8.75 -13.35 -8.27
N TYR A 231 8.58 -13.44 -6.96
CA TYR A 231 9.65 -13.62 -5.99
C TYR A 231 9.48 -14.92 -5.19
N THR A 232 8.24 -15.33 -4.91
CA THR A 232 8.02 -16.68 -4.37
C THR A 232 8.28 -17.72 -5.45
N ASN A 233 9.24 -18.63 -5.21
CA ASN A 233 9.40 -19.84 -6.02
C ASN A 233 8.01 -20.44 -6.28
N ARG A 234 7.69 -20.73 -7.54
CA ARG A 234 6.37 -21.22 -7.99
C ARG A 234 5.83 -22.38 -7.14
N LYS A 235 6.71 -23.21 -6.55
CA LYS A 235 6.38 -24.29 -5.62
C LYS A 235 6.08 -23.83 -4.18
N VAL A 236 6.72 -22.77 -3.71
CA VAL A 236 6.48 -22.14 -2.39
C VAL A 236 5.18 -21.36 -2.41
N ALA A 237 4.92 -20.66 -3.51
CA ALA A 237 3.68 -19.93 -3.74
C ALA A 237 2.44 -20.85 -3.73
N ALA A 238 2.53 -21.99 -4.42
CA ALA A 238 1.49 -23.02 -4.39
C ALA A 238 1.29 -23.65 -2.99
N LYS A 239 2.37 -23.77 -2.20
CA LYS A 239 2.28 -24.25 -0.80
C LYS A 239 1.69 -23.19 0.13
N ALA A 240 2.05 -21.91 -0.03
CA ALA A 240 1.51 -20.81 0.78
C ALA A 240 0.01 -20.58 0.50
N CYS A 241 -0.45 -20.85 -0.73
CA CYS A 241 -1.86 -20.80 -1.08
C CYS A 241 -2.70 -21.98 -0.56
N ALA A 242 -2.07 -23.12 -0.22
CA ALA A 242 -2.77 -24.24 0.39
C ALA A 242 -3.08 -23.93 1.85
N LEU A 243 -4.37 -23.79 2.18
CA LEU A 243 -4.89 -23.57 3.54
C LEU A 243 -4.45 -24.65 4.55
N ASP A 244 -3.92 -25.79 4.07
CA ASP A 244 -3.47 -26.95 4.86
C ASP A 244 -1.96 -26.98 5.17
N VAL A 245 -1.18 -25.96 4.81
CA VAL A 245 0.26 -25.94 5.15
C VAL A 245 0.47 -25.42 6.57
N LYS A 246 1.15 -26.25 7.39
CA LYS A 246 1.54 -26.00 8.80
C LYS A 246 1.92 -24.53 9.07
N ASP A 247 1.55 -24.06 10.27
CA ASP A 247 1.59 -22.72 10.88
C ASP A 247 2.53 -21.64 10.28
N ASN A 248 3.72 -21.98 9.80
CA ASN A 248 4.68 -21.00 9.26
C ASN A 248 4.21 -20.31 7.96
N ALA A 249 3.39 -20.96 7.11
CA ALA A 249 2.87 -20.33 5.90
C ALA A 249 1.71 -19.35 6.19
N LEU A 250 0.88 -19.67 7.18
CA LEU A 250 -0.25 -18.81 7.61
C LEU A 250 0.20 -17.56 8.36
N ASN A 251 1.44 -17.54 8.86
CA ASN A 251 2.02 -16.36 9.51
C ASN A 251 2.28 -15.20 8.52
N GLN A 252 2.26 -15.45 7.20
CA GLN A 252 2.41 -14.40 6.19
C GLN A 252 1.20 -13.44 6.09
N TRP A 253 0.04 -13.85 6.62
CA TRP A 253 -1.16 -13.02 6.73
C TRP A 253 -1.61 -12.91 8.20
N ARG A 254 -0.65 -12.91 9.14
CA ARG A 254 -0.92 -12.97 10.58
C ARG A 254 -1.78 -11.79 11.03
N GLY A 255 -1.37 -10.57 10.70
CA GLY A 255 -2.07 -9.33 11.00
C GLY A 255 -3.47 -9.31 10.39
N PHE A 256 -3.61 -9.74 9.13
CA PHE A 256 -4.94 -9.90 8.52
C PHE A 256 -5.84 -10.86 9.33
N ARG A 257 -5.35 -12.05 9.68
CA ARG A 257 -6.11 -13.05 10.44
C ARG A 257 -6.52 -12.53 11.81
N ILE A 258 -5.59 -11.91 12.53
CA ILE A 258 -5.83 -11.38 13.87
C ILE A 258 -6.78 -10.20 13.82
N ALA A 259 -6.50 -9.19 12.98
CA ALA A 259 -7.31 -7.99 12.89
C ALA A 259 -8.75 -8.33 12.51
N THR A 260 -8.96 -9.20 11.51
CA THR A 260 -10.31 -9.60 11.11
C THR A 260 -11.02 -10.41 12.20
N ARG A 261 -10.36 -11.39 12.83
CA ARG A 261 -10.94 -12.15 13.93
C ARG A 261 -11.30 -11.27 15.13
N VAL A 262 -10.44 -10.33 15.51
CA VAL A 262 -10.68 -9.43 16.64
C VAL A 262 -11.81 -8.46 16.32
N LEU A 263 -11.84 -7.86 15.12
CA LEU A 263 -12.93 -6.99 14.69
C LEU A 263 -14.26 -7.75 14.59
N ALA A 264 -14.25 -9.02 14.18
CA ALA A 264 -15.46 -9.84 14.15
C ALA A 264 -16.07 -10.03 15.55
N ASN A 265 -15.23 -10.23 16.58
CA ASN A 265 -15.68 -10.67 17.91
C ASN A 265 -15.81 -9.56 18.96
N GLU A 266 -15.02 -8.48 18.87
CA GLU A 266 -14.98 -7.44 19.89
C GLU A 266 -15.96 -6.29 19.61
N LYS A 267 -16.35 -5.56 20.66
CA LYS A 267 -17.16 -4.33 20.51
C LYS A 267 -16.28 -3.16 20.07
N HIS A 268 -16.68 -2.46 19.01
CA HIS A 268 -15.95 -1.32 18.48
C HIS A 268 -16.85 -0.43 17.58
N HIS A 269 -16.33 0.73 17.17
CA HIS A 269 -16.98 1.67 16.25
C HIS A 269 -16.29 1.77 14.87
N VAL A 270 -15.38 0.83 14.57
CA VAL A 270 -14.73 0.72 13.25
C VAL A 270 -15.78 0.43 12.18
N TYR A 271 -15.86 1.31 11.18
CA TYR A 271 -16.75 1.19 10.02
C TYR A 271 -16.00 1.18 8.69
N GLU A 272 -14.67 1.31 8.72
CA GLU A 272 -13.78 1.28 7.57
C GLU A 272 -12.68 0.23 7.78
N LEU A 273 -12.60 -0.72 6.85
CA LEU A 273 -11.55 -1.73 6.81
C LEU A 273 -10.76 -1.61 5.50
N ASP A 274 -9.46 -1.43 5.63
CA ASP A 274 -8.54 -1.29 4.50
C ASP A 274 -7.54 -2.45 4.49
N LEU A 275 -7.80 -3.43 3.62
CA LEU A 275 -6.89 -4.54 3.31
C LEU A 275 -6.18 -4.27 1.98
N GLY A 276 -5.67 -3.05 1.84
CA GLY A 276 -4.98 -2.57 0.65
C GLY A 276 -3.54 -3.08 0.52
N ASN A 277 -3.11 -3.30 -0.72
CA ASN A 277 -1.75 -3.69 -1.06
C ASN A 277 -0.82 -2.50 -1.36
N ASN A 278 -1.32 -1.26 -1.29
CA ASN A 278 -0.56 -0.05 -1.63
C ASN A 278 0.17 -0.16 -2.98
N LYS A 279 -0.52 -0.68 -4.00
CA LYS A 279 -0.01 -0.87 -5.38
C LYS A 279 1.12 -1.89 -5.50
N LEU A 280 1.45 -2.61 -4.42
CA LEU A 280 2.28 -3.80 -4.52
C LEU A 280 1.51 -4.91 -5.21
N ARG A 281 2.24 -5.77 -5.94
CA ARG A 281 1.69 -6.95 -6.61
C ARG A 281 1.45 -8.10 -5.62
N THR A 282 0.59 -7.84 -4.63
CA THR A 282 0.24 -8.77 -3.55
C THR A 282 -1.22 -8.58 -3.11
N GLY A 283 -1.68 -9.40 -2.17
CA GLY A 283 -3.01 -9.38 -1.60
C GLY A 283 -3.24 -10.50 -0.59
N ILE A 284 -4.42 -10.53 0.01
CA ILE A 284 -4.86 -11.67 0.82
C ILE A 284 -5.11 -12.89 -0.07
N ASN A 285 -4.96 -14.08 0.50
CA ASN A 285 -5.18 -15.32 -0.23
C ASN A 285 -6.63 -15.42 -0.75
N HIS A 286 -6.82 -15.46 -2.07
CA HIS A 286 -8.15 -15.61 -2.68
C HIS A 286 -8.85 -16.95 -2.35
N HIS A 287 -8.12 -17.98 -1.90
CA HIS A 287 -8.71 -19.27 -1.51
C HIS A 287 -9.63 -19.16 -0.28
N ILE A 288 -9.59 -18.03 0.46
CA ILE A 288 -10.59 -17.78 1.51
C ILE A 288 -12.02 -17.71 0.96
N PHE A 289 -12.20 -17.54 -0.35
CA PHE A 289 -13.50 -17.49 -1.00
C PHE A 289 -13.92 -18.83 -1.62
N ASP A 290 -13.09 -19.88 -1.62
CA ASP A 290 -13.46 -21.17 -2.24
C ASP A 290 -14.50 -21.93 -1.41
N LYS A 291 -14.31 -21.99 -0.10
CA LYS A 291 -15.14 -22.73 0.86
C LYS A 291 -15.25 -21.98 2.19
N PRO A 292 -16.30 -22.19 2.99
CA PRO A 292 -16.42 -21.59 4.32
C PRO A 292 -15.16 -21.86 5.18
N ASN A 293 -14.69 -20.82 5.86
CA ASN A 293 -13.52 -20.83 6.74
C ASN A 293 -13.58 -19.66 7.72
N GLU A 294 -12.78 -19.72 8.78
CA GLU A 294 -12.75 -18.72 9.86
C GLU A 294 -12.51 -17.29 9.33
N GLN A 295 -11.64 -17.11 8.33
CA GLN A 295 -11.31 -15.81 7.77
C GLN A 295 -12.50 -15.23 6.99
N TYR A 296 -13.17 -16.05 6.19
CA TYR A 296 -14.39 -15.66 5.47
C TYR A 296 -15.52 -15.31 6.45
N ASP A 297 -15.71 -16.11 7.49
CA ASP A 297 -16.75 -15.89 8.50
C ASP A 297 -16.48 -14.62 9.33
N SER A 298 -15.21 -14.35 9.63
CA SER A 298 -14.78 -13.11 10.28
C SER A 298 -15.08 -11.89 9.41
N LEU A 299 -14.76 -11.94 8.11
CA LEU A 299 -15.10 -10.87 7.17
C LEU A 299 -16.62 -10.68 7.05
N CYS A 300 -17.38 -11.77 6.99
CA CYS A 300 -18.85 -11.70 6.99
C CYS A 300 -19.37 -10.96 8.23
N SER A 301 -18.87 -11.33 9.41
CA SER A 301 -19.26 -10.73 10.68
C SER A 301 -18.91 -9.24 10.76
N ILE A 302 -17.80 -8.80 10.15
CA ILE A 302 -17.43 -7.38 10.07
C ILE A 302 -18.40 -6.62 9.16
N LEU A 303 -18.68 -7.15 7.97
CA LEU A 303 -19.51 -6.47 6.97
C LEU A 303 -20.99 -6.42 7.36
N GLU A 304 -21.47 -7.37 8.17
CA GLU A 304 -22.84 -7.36 8.72
C GLU A 304 -23.04 -6.34 9.83
N ARG A 305 -21.97 -5.76 10.39
CA ARG A 305 -22.10 -4.80 11.47
C ARG A 305 -22.85 -3.55 11.00
N PRO A 306 -23.78 -3.04 11.82
CA PRO A 306 -24.39 -1.74 11.56
C PRO A 306 -23.33 -0.67 11.33
N GLU A 307 -23.62 0.27 10.44
CA GLU A 307 -22.76 1.41 10.09
C GLU A 307 -21.49 1.10 9.30
N PHE A 308 -21.13 -0.17 9.06
CA PHE A 308 -20.01 -0.52 8.18
C PHE A 308 -20.27 0.01 6.77
N ARG A 309 -19.31 0.77 6.23
CA ARG A 309 -19.54 1.53 4.99
C ARG A 309 -18.36 1.61 4.03
N ARG A 310 -17.16 1.15 4.41
CA ARG A 310 -15.97 1.32 3.58
C ARG A 310 -15.09 0.08 3.62
N LEU A 311 -14.85 -0.50 2.45
CA LEU A 311 -13.97 -1.65 2.27
C LEU A 311 -12.98 -1.40 1.13
N THR A 312 -11.71 -1.61 1.42
CA THR A 312 -10.68 -1.85 0.40
C THR A 312 -10.20 -3.29 0.58
N LEU A 313 -10.18 -4.06 -0.51
CA LEU A 313 -9.83 -5.46 -0.52
C LEU A 313 -8.83 -5.74 -1.64
N SER A 314 -7.58 -6.04 -1.30
CA SER A 314 -6.59 -6.51 -2.25
C SER A 314 -6.47 -8.02 -2.18
N VAL A 315 -6.73 -8.69 -3.30
CA VAL A 315 -6.74 -10.15 -3.40
C VAL A 315 -5.57 -10.62 -4.27
N LEU A 316 -4.81 -11.57 -3.74
CA LEU A 316 -3.75 -12.25 -4.48
C LEU A 316 -4.38 -13.38 -5.31
N PRO A 317 -4.35 -13.29 -6.65
CA PRO A 317 -4.94 -14.30 -7.50
C PRO A 317 -4.09 -15.57 -7.46
N GLY A 318 -4.74 -16.72 -7.53
CA GLY A 318 -4.10 -18.00 -7.25
C GLY A 318 -2.93 -18.32 -8.13
N TYR A 319 -1.83 -18.67 -7.47
CA TYR A 319 -0.65 -19.23 -8.10
C TYR A 319 -1.05 -20.51 -8.84
N MET A 320 -0.98 -20.48 -10.16
CA MET A 320 -1.15 -21.68 -11.01
C MET A 320 -2.46 -22.44 -10.86
N CYS A 321 -3.59 -21.85 -10.46
CA CYS A 321 -4.83 -22.59 -10.66
C CYS A 321 -5.13 -22.58 -12.18
N HIS A 322 -4.67 -23.65 -12.84
CA HIS A 322 -5.54 -24.40 -13.73
C HIS A 322 -6.75 -24.86 -12.92
N GLY A 323 -7.52 -23.91 -12.40
CA GLY A 323 -8.70 -24.13 -11.61
C GLY A 323 -9.80 -24.51 -12.58
N ASP A 324 -10.54 -25.55 -12.26
CA ASP A 324 -11.81 -25.80 -12.91
C ASP A 324 -12.68 -24.54 -12.77
N THR A 325 -13.37 -24.16 -13.85
CA THR A 325 -14.33 -23.06 -13.92
C THR A 325 -15.34 -23.03 -12.77
N GLU A 326 -15.60 -24.19 -12.15
CA GLU A 326 -16.45 -24.32 -10.97
C GLU A 326 -15.88 -23.64 -9.72
N SER A 327 -14.57 -23.74 -9.44
CA SER A 327 -13.92 -23.05 -8.31
C SER A 327 -14.02 -21.53 -8.47
N ASP A 328 -13.87 -21.02 -9.69
CA ASP A 328 -14.00 -19.58 -9.97
C ASP A 328 -15.41 -19.08 -9.73
N ARG A 329 -16.42 -19.81 -10.22
CA ARG A 329 -17.83 -19.46 -9.99
C ARG A 329 -18.15 -19.43 -8.49
N ASN A 330 -17.66 -20.41 -7.74
CA ASN A 330 -17.88 -20.46 -6.29
C ASN A 330 -17.22 -19.27 -5.57
N ARG A 331 -15.99 -18.90 -5.95
CA ARG A 331 -15.31 -17.72 -5.40
C ARG A 331 -16.06 -16.44 -5.66
N ASN A 332 -16.49 -16.22 -6.90
CA ASN A 332 -17.25 -15.02 -7.27
C ASN A 332 -18.58 -14.96 -6.52
N ALA A 333 -19.30 -16.08 -6.43
CA ALA A 333 -20.55 -16.17 -5.69
C ALA A 333 -20.35 -15.89 -4.18
N ASN A 334 -19.27 -16.39 -3.58
CA ASN A 334 -18.95 -16.13 -2.18
C ASN A 334 -18.50 -14.69 -1.95
N LEU A 335 -17.74 -14.10 -2.88
CA LEU A 335 -17.40 -12.68 -2.82
C LEU A 335 -18.66 -11.79 -2.93
N TYR A 336 -19.57 -12.10 -3.84
CA TYR A 336 -20.88 -11.44 -3.93
C TYR A 336 -21.68 -11.57 -2.63
N ARG A 337 -21.77 -12.77 -2.06
CA ARG A 337 -22.49 -13.01 -0.79
C ARG A 337 -21.86 -12.24 0.37
N LEU A 338 -20.54 -12.18 0.44
CA LEU A 338 -19.80 -11.41 1.43
C LEU A 338 -20.13 -9.92 1.29
N LEU A 339 -19.93 -9.36 0.10
CA LEU A 339 -20.14 -7.95 -0.20
C LEU A 339 -21.61 -7.52 0.01
N ALA A 340 -22.55 -8.44 -0.22
CA ALA A 340 -23.98 -8.20 -0.05
C ALA A 340 -24.42 -8.02 1.40
N LYS A 341 -23.57 -8.38 2.37
CA LYS A 341 -23.84 -8.21 3.81
C LYS A 341 -23.78 -6.75 4.27
N ALA A 342 -23.14 -5.88 3.50
CA ALA A 342 -23.02 -4.45 3.78
C ALA A 342 -23.87 -3.61 2.81
N PRO A 343 -25.19 -3.45 3.04
CA PRO A 343 -26.07 -2.67 2.15
C PRO A 343 -25.78 -1.16 2.19
N ASP A 344 -25.24 -0.65 3.30
CA ASP A 344 -24.92 0.77 3.49
C ASP A 344 -23.52 1.16 2.96
N MET A 345 -22.97 0.37 2.04
CA MET A 345 -21.65 0.60 1.45
C MET A 345 -21.57 1.98 0.77
N GLU A 346 -20.60 2.80 1.19
CA GLU A 346 -20.25 4.09 0.57
C GLU A 346 -18.98 4.01 -0.28
N HIS A 347 -18.04 3.12 0.07
CA HIS A 347 -16.76 2.98 -0.63
C HIS A 347 -16.39 1.52 -0.77
N MET A 348 -16.29 1.05 -2.01
CA MET A 348 -15.78 -0.28 -2.32
C MET A 348 -14.60 -0.18 -3.27
N ALA A 349 -13.46 -0.75 -2.89
CA ALA A 349 -12.31 -0.91 -3.78
C ALA A 349 -11.84 -2.36 -3.80
N LEU A 350 -11.83 -2.98 -4.98
CA LEU A 350 -11.30 -4.34 -5.18
C LEU A 350 -10.03 -4.26 -6.04
N GLN A 351 -8.94 -4.82 -5.52
CA GLN A 351 -7.64 -4.70 -6.14
C GLN A 351 -6.98 -6.07 -6.28
N THR A 352 -6.13 -6.23 -7.28
CA THR A 352 -5.31 -7.42 -7.43
C THR A 352 -3.93 -7.07 -7.98
N GLY A 353 -2.94 -7.90 -7.66
CA GLY A 353 -1.53 -7.66 -7.96
C GLY A 353 -1.02 -8.34 -9.23
N THR A 354 -1.80 -8.40 -10.32
CA THR A 354 -1.42 -9.23 -11.48
C THR A 354 -0.33 -8.61 -12.37
N TYR A 355 0.57 -9.48 -12.88
CA TYR A 355 1.65 -9.16 -13.82
C TYR A 355 1.25 -9.42 -15.28
N GLN A 356 1.90 -8.69 -16.21
CA GLN A 356 1.85 -8.90 -17.65
C GLN A 356 2.59 -10.18 -18.06
N GLY A 357 1.88 -11.26 -18.37
CA GLY A 357 2.54 -12.42 -19.01
C GLY A 357 1.80 -13.74 -18.92
N HIS A 358 0.83 -13.86 -18.02
CA HIS A 358 -0.04 -15.02 -18.00
C HIS A 358 -1.51 -14.55 -18.03
N PRO A 359 -2.28 -14.93 -19.06
CA PRO A 359 -3.72 -14.80 -19.00
C PRO A 359 -4.19 -15.70 -17.87
N SER A 360 -4.52 -15.06 -16.76
CA SER A 360 -5.47 -15.58 -15.80
C SER A 360 -6.74 -15.97 -16.55
N GLN A 361 -6.93 -17.26 -16.82
CA GLN A 361 -8.16 -17.78 -17.43
C GLN A 361 -9.40 -17.55 -16.54
N TYR A 362 -9.20 -16.99 -15.34
CA TYR A 362 -10.20 -16.73 -14.31
C TYR A 362 -11.31 -15.72 -14.68
N TRP A 363 -11.13 -14.87 -15.70
CA TRP A 363 -11.90 -13.62 -15.78
C TRP A 363 -12.66 -13.36 -17.08
N ASN A 364 -13.28 -14.42 -17.63
CA ASN A 364 -14.51 -14.22 -18.41
C ASN A 364 -15.75 -14.04 -17.50
N THR A 365 -15.53 -13.58 -16.27
CA THR A 365 -16.52 -13.45 -15.21
C THR A 365 -17.11 -12.05 -15.27
N SER A 366 -18.43 -11.96 -15.25
CA SER A 366 -19.11 -10.67 -15.18
C SER A 366 -18.92 -10.00 -13.82
N LEU A 367 -18.66 -8.69 -13.81
CA LEU A 367 -18.58 -7.87 -12.60
C LEU A 367 -19.87 -7.98 -11.75
N PHE A 368 -21.01 -8.20 -12.39
CA PHE A 368 -22.30 -8.41 -11.71
C PHE A 368 -22.36 -9.70 -10.89
N SER A 369 -21.50 -10.69 -11.16
CA SER A 369 -21.40 -11.90 -10.33
C SER A 369 -20.53 -11.71 -9.08
N ILE A 370 -19.85 -10.57 -8.97
CA ILE A 370 -18.96 -10.23 -7.85
C ILE A 370 -19.58 -9.12 -7.01
N PHE A 371 -20.11 -8.07 -7.63
CA PHE A 371 -20.55 -6.87 -6.93
C PHE A 371 -22.09 -6.77 -6.86
N PRO A 372 -22.68 -6.75 -5.65
CA PRO A 372 -24.12 -6.59 -5.43
C PRO A 372 -24.54 -5.12 -5.49
N ILE A 373 -24.28 -4.45 -6.61
CA ILE A 373 -24.50 -2.99 -6.75
C ILE A 373 -25.95 -2.58 -6.56
N GLU A 374 -26.91 -3.48 -6.81
CA GLU A 374 -28.33 -3.28 -6.56
C GLU A 374 -28.67 -3.07 -5.08
N LYS A 375 -27.77 -3.48 -4.17
CA LYS A 375 -27.92 -3.28 -2.73
C LYS A 375 -27.28 -1.99 -2.23
N TRP A 376 -26.36 -1.39 -3.00
CA TRP A 376 -25.51 -0.29 -2.56
C TRP A 376 -26.05 1.08 -2.98
N SER A 377 -27.24 1.43 -2.50
CA SER A 377 -27.89 2.71 -2.83
C SER A 377 -27.12 3.96 -2.37
N LYS A 378 -26.15 3.81 -1.46
CA LYS A 378 -25.34 4.90 -0.87
C LYS A 378 -23.92 4.97 -1.42
N LEU A 379 -23.58 4.17 -2.44
CA LEU A 379 -22.21 4.09 -2.95
C LEU A 379 -21.76 5.44 -3.52
N LYS A 380 -20.62 5.94 -3.01
CA LYS A 380 -19.98 7.19 -3.44
C LYS A 380 -18.69 6.94 -4.21
N HIS A 381 -18.01 5.83 -3.93
CA HIS A 381 -16.78 5.45 -4.60
C HIS A 381 -16.76 3.98 -4.99
N PHE A 382 -16.38 3.71 -6.23
CA PHE A 382 -16.09 2.38 -6.74
C PHE A 382 -14.67 2.30 -7.30
N GLY A 383 -13.85 1.40 -6.78
CA GLY A 383 -12.49 1.16 -7.23
C GLY A 383 -12.31 -0.26 -7.77
N LEU A 384 -11.73 -0.37 -8.96
CA LEU A 384 -11.28 -1.63 -9.54
C LEU A 384 -9.85 -1.46 -10.05
N SER A 385 -8.94 -2.29 -9.54
CA SER A 385 -7.52 -2.15 -9.84
C SER A 385 -6.82 -3.46 -10.15
N GLY A 386 -6.06 -3.52 -11.25
CA GLY A 386 -5.23 -4.69 -11.57
C GLY A 386 -5.97 -5.87 -12.21
N TRP A 387 -7.27 -5.71 -12.52
CA TRP A 387 -8.14 -6.78 -13.01
C TRP A 387 -8.14 -6.90 -14.53
N GLU A 388 -8.36 -8.12 -15.03
CA GLU A 388 -8.72 -8.34 -16.44
C GLU A 388 -10.24 -8.18 -16.61
N VAL A 389 -10.65 -7.39 -17.59
CA VAL A 389 -12.05 -7.02 -17.82
C VAL A 389 -12.42 -7.05 -19.30
N SER A 390 -13.72 -7.22 -19.57
CA SER A 390 -14.30 -6.90 -20.88
C SER A 390 -14.78 -5.45 -20.88
N GLN A 391 -14.56 -4.73 -21.98
CA GLN A 391 -15.04 -3.36 -22.14
C GLN A 391 -16.56 -3.28 -22.02
N ASP A 392 -17.29 -4.19 -22.68
CA ASP A 392 -18.76 -4.17 -22.66
C ASP A 392 -19.33 -4.43 -21.25
N ASP A 393 -18.76 -5.39 -20.52
CA ASP A 393 -19.18 -5.72 -19.16
C ASP A 393 -18.86 -4.56 -18.20
N LEU A 394 -17.68 -3.94 -18.32
CA LEU A 394 -17.28 -2.80 -17.49
C LEU A 394 -18.17 -1.56 -17.77
N ILE A 395 -18.44 -1.23 -19.03
CA ILE A 395 -19.34 -0.11 -19.37
C ILE A 395 -20.77 -0.37 -18.89
N SER A 396 -21.28 -1.58 -19.12
CA SER A 396 -22.61 -2.00 -18.63
C SER A 396 -22.70 -1.88 -17.10
N PHE A 397 -21.66 -2.35 -16.40
CA PHE A 397 -21.55 -2.27 -14.95
C PHE A 397 -21.52 -0.82 -14.45
N LEU A 398 -20.65 0.03 -15.01
CA LEU A 398 -20.55 1.44 -14.65
C LEU A 398 -21.86 2.20 -14.87
N GLY A 399 -22.60 1.86 -15.93
CA GLY A 399 -23.92 2.44 -16.23
C GLY A 399 -25.03 2.01 -15.25
N LYS A 400 -24.80 1.01 -14.41
CA LYS A 400 -25.74 0.53 -13.38
C LYS A 400 -25.39 0.98 -11.97
N LEU A 401 -24.26 1.67 -11.78
CA LEU A 401 -23.91 2.26 -10.48
C LEU A 401 -24.92 3.33 -10.06
N PRO A 402 -25.14 3.53 -8.74
CA PRO A 402 -26.15 4.45 -8.24
C PRO A 402 -25.83 5.91 -8.59
N SER A 403 -26.87 6.76 -8.57
CA SER A 403 -26.73 8.20 -8.82
C SER A 403 -25.91 8.92 -7.75
N THR A 404 -25.73 8.32 -6.56
CA THR A 404 -24.88 8.84 -5.48
C THR A 404 -23.38 8.74 -5.76
N LEU A 405 -22.98 8.09 -6.86
CA LEU A 405 -21.59 7.88 -7.22
C LEU A 405 -20.88 9.22 -7.47
N GLU A 406 -19.83 9.50 -6.69
CA GLU A 406 -19.01 10.71 -6.78
C GLU A 406 -17.67 10.46 -7.49
N SER A 407 -17.19 9.21 -7.49
CA SER A 407 -15.86 8.88 -8.03
C SER A 407 -15.70 7.41 -8.39
N VAL A 408 -14.82 7.14 -9.35
CA VAL A 408 -14.36 5.80 -9.72
C VAL A 408 -12.84 5.76 -9.83
N GLU A 409 -12.23 4.64 -9.40
CA GLU A 409 -10.83 4.31 -9.70
C GLU A 409 -10.79 3.11 -10.64
N LEU A 410 -10.19 3.27 -11.82
CA LEU A 410 -10.12 2.26 -12.88
C LEU A 410 -8.66 2.13 -13.31
N SER A 411 -7.87 1.45 -12.48
CA SER A 411 -6.40 1.51 -12.54
C SER A 411 -5.77 0.17 -12.88
N PHE A 412 -4.67 0.18 -13.62
CA PHE A 412 -3.91 -1.04 -13.94
C PHE A 412 -4.78 -2.16 -14.54
N LEU A 413 -5.89 -1.81 -15.19
CA LEU A 413 -6.81 -2.77 -15.81
C LEU A 413 -6.18 -3.38 -17.05
N ARG A 414 -6.56 -4.62 -17.34
CA ARG A 414 -6.17 -5.34 -18.56
C ARG A 414 -7.44 -5.66 -19.35
N PHE A 415 -7.47 -5.30 -20.62
CA PHE A 415 -8.55 -5.76 -21.50
C PHE A 415 -8.11 -7.07 -22.15
N GLY A 416 -8.93 -8.11 -22.03
CA GLY A 416 -8.66 -9.41 -22.66
C GLY A 416 -8.55 -9.28 -24.18
N TYR A 417 -7.83 -10.20 -24.83
CA TYR A 417 -7.64 -10.16 -26.29
C TYR A 417 -8.97 -10.10 -27.03
N GLY A 418 -9.16 -9.08 -27.88
CA GLY A 418 -10.40 -8.84 -28.61
C GLY A 418 -11.59 -8.34 -27.76
N LYS A 419 -11.40 -8.06 -26.47
CA LYS A 419 -12.47 -7.62 -25.54
C LYS A 419 -12.44 -6.13 -25.21
N GLY A 420 -11.65 -5.36 -25.95
CA GLY A 420 -11.60 -3.90 -25.84
C GLY A 420 -10.19 -3.36 -25.63
N ASN A 421 -10.11 -2.04 -25.44
CA ASN A 421 -8.89 -1.31 -25.12
C ASN A 421 -9.23 0.01 -24.43
N TYR A 422 -8.25 0.67 -23.83
CA TYR A 422 -8.48 1.91 -23.09
C TYR A 422 -9.03 3.06 -23.94
N ALA A 423 -8.59 3.22 -25.19
CA ALA A 423 -9.04 4.31 -26.05
C ALA A 423 -10.54 4.15 -26.39
N HIS A 424 -10.96 2.96 -26.79
CA HIS A 424 -12.38 2.64 -27.02
C HIS A 424 -13.19 2.68 -25.73
N PHE A 425 -12.63 2.24 -24.61
CA PHE A 425 -13.28 2.29 -23.31
C PHE A 425 -13.55 3.74 -22.85
N LEU A 426 -12.58 4.64 -22.98
CA LEU A 426 -12.77 6.07 -22.67
C LEU A 426 -13.82 6.70 -23.57
N ARG A 427 -13.83 6.36 -24.87
CA ARG A 427 -14.87 6.80 -25.80
C ARG A 427 -16.25 6.30 -25.34
N ASP A 428 -16.37 5.04 -24.95
CA ASP A 428 -17.63 4.47 -24.47
C ASP A 428 -18.09 5.11 -23.15
N ILE A 429 -17.19 5.45 -22.22
CA ILE A 429 -17.54 6.26 -21.04
C ILE A 429 -18.14 7.59 -21.49
N ARG A 430 -17.50 8.27 -22.44
CA ARG A 430 -17.92 9.59 -22.94
C ARG A 430 -19.26 9.54 -23.67
N GLU A 431 -19.53 8.49 -24.45
CA GLU A 431 -20.68 8.41 -25.36
C GLU A 431 -21.86 7.63 -24.79
N LYS A 432 -21.61 6.58 -23.99
CA LYS A 432 -22.66 5.65 -23.52
C LYS A 432 -23.10 5.93 -22.09
N LEU A 433 -22.25 6.54 -21.26
CA LEU A 433 -22.62 6.89 -19.88
C LEU A 433 -23.18 8.31 -19.83
N ASP A 434 -24.14 8.52 -18.93
CA ASP A 434 -24.77 9.82 -18.71
C ASP A 434 -23.87 10.82 -17.95
N TRP A 435 -22.61 10.46 -17.69
CA TRP A 435 -21.74 11.24 -16.82
C TRP A 435 -21.43 12.63 -17.39
N ARG A 436 -21.28 12.75 -18.72
CA ARG A 436 -20.98 14.04 -19.37
C ARG A 436 -22.12 15.05 -19.28
N SER A 437 -23.36 14.57 -19.31
CA SER A 437 -24.56 15.39 -19.23
C SER A 437 -24.90 15.84 -17.81
N ARG A 438 -24.26 15.28 -16.78
CA ARG A 438 -24.43 15.72 -15.39
C ARG A 438 -23.95 17.16 -15.18
N PRO A 439 -24.59 17.92 -14.25
CA PRO A 439 -24.08 19.20 -13.79
C PRO A 439 -22.61 19.09 -13.36
N ALA A 440 -21.83 20.15 -13.57
CA ALA A 440 -20.37 20.11 -13.36
C ALA A 440 -19.96 19.64 -11.94
N HIS A 441 -20.76 19.94 -10.92
CA HIS A 441 -20.53 19.52 -9.54
C HIS A 441 -20.93 18.06 -9.24
N ASP A 442 -21.76 17.44 -10.10
CA ASP A 442 -22.26 16.07 -9.98
C ASP A 442 -21.54 15.08 -10.91
N ARG A 443 -20.55 15.56 -11.68
CA ARG A 443 -19.76 14.72 -12.57
C ARG A 443 -18.87 13.77 -11.78
N VAL A 444 -18.89 12.50 -12.17
CA VAL A 444 -18.12 11.43 -11.51
C VAL A 444 -16.62 11.70 -11.70
N ARG A 445 -15.84 11.78 -10.63
CA ARG A 445 -14.39 11.90 -10.73
C ARG A 445 -13.78 10.58 -11.18
N ILE A 446 -13.05 10.58 -12.30
CA ILE A 446 -12.45 9.37 -12.86
C ILE A 446 -10.96 9.38 -12.54
N ARG A 447 -10.49 8.35 -11.83
CA ARG A 447 -9.08 8.12 -11.54
C ARG A 447 -8.54 6.97 -12.37
N MET A 448 -7.47 7.19 -13.12
CA MET A 448 -6.84 6.14 -13.94
C MET A 448 -5.33 6.15 -13.78
N LEU A 449 -4.81 5.08 -13.19
CA LEU A 449 -3.38 4.86 -12.97
C LEU A 449 -2.85 3.75 -13.88
N PHE A 450 -1.65 3.96 -14.40
CA PHE A 450 -0.97 3.06 -15.33
C PHE A 450 0.43 2.73 -14.83
N GLU A 451 0.91 1.52 -15.16
CA GLU A 451 2.31 1.17 -14.93
C GLU A 451 3.20 1.94 -15.91
N ASP A 452 4.40 2.34 -15.48
CA ASP A 452 5.44 2.76 -16.41
C ASP A 452 5.85 1.53 -17.24
N GLY A 453 5.63 1.58 -18.56
CA GLY A 453 5.88 0.49 -19.50
C GLY A 453 7.36 0.08 -19.61
N ASN A 454 8.26 0.77 -18.90
CA ASN A 454 9.64 0.35 -18.77
C ASN A 454 9.74 -0.89 -17.86
N ARG A 455 9.99 -2.06 -18.47
CA ARG A 455 10.02 -3.42 -17.87
C ARG A 455 11.06 -3.65 -16.75
N ASN A 456 11.62 -2.60 -16.18
CA ASN A 456 12.57 -2.71 -15.08
C ASN A 456 11.78 -2.89 -13.78
N PHE A 457 11.98 -4.04 -13.14
CA PHE A 457 11.43 -4.53 -11.86
C PHE A 457 11.60 -3.59 -10.63
N ASN A 458 12.03 -2.35 -10.84
CA ASN A 458 12.57 -1.45 -9.83
C ASN A 458 11.72 -0.19 -9.60
N GLN A 459 10.46 -0.19 -10.06
CA GLN A 459 9.54 0.95 -9.97
C GLN A 459 8.29 0.67 -9.10
N GLU A 460 8.38 -0.24 -8.12
CA GLU A 460 7.30 -0.38 -7.12
C GLU A 460 6.94 1.01 -6.55
N PHE A 461 5.64 1.22 -6.30
CA PHE A 461 5.04 2.48 -5.82
C PHE A 461 5.03 3.64 -6.83
N ARG A 462 5.64 3.50 -8.02
CA ARG A 462 5.58 4.51 -9.09
C ARG A 462 4.54 4.16 -10.13
N TYR A 463 3.80 5.18 -10.57
CA TYR A 463 2.76 5.02 -11.59
C TYR A 463 2.53 6.33 -12.34
N ILE A 464 1.87 6.22 -13.49
CA ILE A 464 1.45 7.35 -14.32
C ILE A 464 -0.04 7.60 -14.05
N CYS A 465 -0.38 8.83 -13.71
CA CYS A 465 -1.73 9.31 -13.48
C CYS A 465 -2.19 10.13 -14.70
N LEU A 466 -3.37 9.78 -15.25
CA LEU A 466 -3.98 10.48 -16.38
C LEU A 466 -5.27 11.23 -16.00
N ASP A 467 -5.46 11.54 -14.72
CA ASP A 467 -6.73 12.08 -14.20
C ASP A 467 -7.17 13.37 -14.92
N SER A 468 -6.25 14.30 -15.18
CA SER A 468 -6.53 15.55 -15.91
C SER A 468 -6.95 15.29 -17.35
N GLU A 469 -6.19 14.50 -18.06
CA GLU A 469 -6.37 14.25 -19.49
C GLU A 469 -7.64 13.41 -19.73
N VAL A 470 -7.90 12.41 -18.87
CA VAL A 470 -9.14 11.64 -18.91
C VAL A 470 -10.34 12.52 -18.60
N ARG A 471 -10.26 13.39 -17.59
CA ARG A 471 -11.34 14.33 -17.28
C ARG A 471 -11.62 15.26 -18.46
N ASP A 472 -10.58 15.83 -19.05
CA ASP A 472 -10.71 16.80 -20.14
C ASP A 472 -11.23 16.14 -21.44
N TYR A 473 -10.87 14.88 -21.69
CA TYR A 473 -11.43 14.08 -22.79
C TYR A 473 -12.89 13.66 -22.55
N VAL A 474 -13.22 13.14 -21.37
CA VAL A 474 -14.57 12.61 -21.10
C VAL A 474 -15.60 13.73 -20.95
N TYR A 475 -15.23 14.81 -20.26
CA TYR A 475 -16.17 15.88 -19.92
C TYR A 475 -16.07 17.11 -20.83
N GLY A 476 -14.88 17.39 -21.37
CA GLY A 476 -14.60 18.52 -22.24
C GLY A 476 -14.43 18.12 -23.70
N ASP A 477 -13.63 18.90 -24.41
CA ASP A 477 -13.27 18.68 -25.82
C ASP A 477 -11.76 18.39 -25.97
N GLY A 478 -11.13 17.90 -24.90
CA GLY A 478 -9.73 17.46 -24.93
C GLY A 478 -9.52 16.28 -25.87
N PRO A 479 -8.30 16.07 -26.39
CA PRO A 479 -7.95 14.91 -27.20
C PRO A 479 -7.94 13.62 -26.37
N SER A 480 -8.04 12.46 -27.03
CA SER A 480 -7.88 11.17 -26.33
C SER A 480 -6.44 11.07 -25.80
N PRO A 481 -6.23 10.76 -24.51
CA PRO A 481 -4.88 10.59 -23.96
C PRO A 481 -4.19 9.30 -24.40
N LEU A 482 -4.92 8.40 -25.06
CA LEU A 482 -4.47 7.06 -25.41
C LEU A 482 -4.79 6.76 -26.87
N GLU A 483 -3.84 6.16 -27.57
CA GLU A 483 -3.95 5.76 -28.97
C GLU A 483 -4.33 4.29 -29.13
N THR A 484 -4.96 3.96 -30.26
CA THR A 484 -5.17 2.57 -30.71
C THR A 484 -4.02 2.14 -31.60
N ASN A 485 -3.27 1.10 -31.24
CA ASN A 485 -2.34 0.46 -32.18
C ASN A 485 -3.07 -0.55 -33.08
N GLU A 486 -2.59 -0.71 -34.32
CA GLU A 486 -3.17 -1.61 -35.34
C GLU A 486 -3.25 -3.09 -34.90
N ALA A 487 -2.48 -3.49 -33.87
CA ALA A 487 -2.42 -4.85 -33.36
C ALA A 487 -3.41 -5.16 -32.23
N GLY A 488 -4.17 -4.18 -31.72
CA GLY A 488 -5.17 -4.39 -30.66
C GLY A 488 -4.63 -5.03 -29.38
N THR A 489 -3.30 -5.02 -29.15
CA THR A 489 -2.65 -5.80 -28.09
C THR A 489 -1.61 -4.97 -27.33
N LEU A 490 -1.81 -4.94 -26.00
CA LEU A 490 -0.88 -4.80 -24.84
C LEU A 490 0.28 -3.78 -24.82
N CYS A 491 0.41 -2.83 -25.75
CA CYS A 491 1.34 -1.72 -25.53
C CYS A 491 0.56 -0.50 -25.04
N MET A 492 0.59 -0.24 -23.73
CA MET A 492 0.23 1.06 -23.16
C MET A 492 1.24 2.09 -23.69
N CYS A 493 1.05 2.56 -24.92
CA CYS A 493 1.84 3.65 -25.49
C CYS A 493 1.27 4.97 -24.93
N ILE A 494 1.49 5.23 -23.65
CA ILE A 494 1.34 6.60 -23.15
C ILE A 494 2.50 7.39 -23.74
N GLU A 495 2.19 8.45 -24.48
CA GLU A 495 3.21 9.32 -25.06
C GLU A 495 3.94 10.09 -23.97
N VAL A 496 5.22 10.40 -24.21
CA VAL A 496 6.00 11.24 -23.29
C VAL A 496 5.36 12.62 -23.21
N GLY A 497 5.18 13.13 -21.99
CA GLY A 497 4.53 14.41 -21.73
C GLY A 497 3.03 14.32 -21.45
N ILE A 498 2.40 13.16 -21.66
CA ILE A 498 1.00 12.90 -21.29
C ILE A 498 0.98 12.24 -19.91
N GLY A 499 0.27 12.84 -18.96
CA GLY A 499 0.15 12.35 -17.60
C GLY A 499 1.23 12.84 -16.64
N VAL A 500 1.02 12.51 -15.38
CA VAL A 500 1.90 12.86 -14.26
C VAL A 500 2.40 11.58 -13.61
N GLN A 501 3.73 11.46 -13.44
CA GLN A 501 4.34 10.38 -12.70
C GLN A 501 4.31 10.71 -11.19
N HIS A 502 3.85 9.74 -10.39
CA HIS A 502 3.81 9.80 -8.93
C HIS A 502 4.65 8.67 -8.31
N ASP A 503 5.06 8.85 -7.05
CA ASP A 503 5.66 7.81 -6.18
C ASP A 503 4.93 7.83 -4.83
N ASP A 504 4.24 6.75 -4.46
CA ASP A 504 3.51 6.67 -3.18
C ASP A 504 4.44 6.76 -1.95
N LEU A 505 5.76 6.54 -2.11
CA LEU A 505 6.73 6.65 -1.03
C LEU A 505 7.37 8.04 -0.89
N ASP A 506 7.25 8.89 -1.91
CA ASP A 506 7.74 10.27 -1.89
C ASP A 506 6.63 11.23 -2.31
N PRO A 507 5.94 11.87 -1.34
CA PRO A 507 4.87 12.82 -1.62
C PRO A 507 5.29 14.03 -2.47
N ASN A 508 6.60 14.31 -2.58
CA ASN A 508 7.11 15.38 -3.43
C ASN A 508 7.51 14.88 -4.83
N TYR A 509 7.34 13.59 -5.10
CA TYR A 509 7.61 12.98 -6.40
C TYR A 509 6.45 13.18 -7.35
N GLU A 510 6.28 14.42 -7.79
CA GLU A 510 5.38 14.75 -8.88
C GLU A 510 6.22 15.31 -10.04
N ARG A 511 5.99 14.79 -11.25
CA ARG A 511 6.58 15.33 -12.48
C ARG A 511 5.78 14.90 -13.71
N PRO A 512 5.82 15.68 -14.81
CA PRO A 512 5.31 15.22 -16.09
C PRO A 512 5.91 13.87 -16.47
N TYR A 513 5.10 12.99 -17.05
CA TYR A 513 5.57 11.67 -17.45
C TYR A 513 6.68 11.80 -18.50
N GLN A 514 7.84 11.25 -18.18
CA GLN A 514 8.97 11.14 -19.08
C GLN A 514 9.44 9.69 -19.06
N ARG A 515 9.78 9.13 -20.23
CA ARG A 515 10.44 7.83 -20.28
C ARG A 515 11.71 7.90 -19.45
N SER A 516 11.84 6.98 -18.49
CA SER A 516 12.98 6.93 -17.59
C SER A 516 14.29 6.94 -18.39
N LYS A 517 15.05 8.03 -18.24
CA LYS A 517 16.44 8.15 -18.71
C LYS A 517 17.34 7.93 -17.50
N PHE A 518 18.36 7.10 -17.67
CA PHE A 518 19.36 6.87 -16.63
C PHE A 518 20.11 8.19 -16.37
N SER A 519 19.97 8.75 -15.17
CA SER A 519 20.74 9.92 -14.74
C SER A 519 22.03 9.43 -14.10
N LYS A 520 23.13 9.49 -14.85
CA LYS A 520 24.44 8.98 -14.40
C LYS A 520 25.01 9.78 -13.22
N ARG A 521 24.76 11.09 -13.16
CA ARG A 521 25.50 12.01 -12.28
C ARG A 521 25.45 11.69 -10.78
N ILE A 522 24.26 11.49 -10.19
CA ILE A 522 24.14 11.18 -8.76
C ILE A 522 24.69 9.78 -8.45
N CYS A 523 24.42 8.82 -9.35
CA CYS A 523 24.87 7.45 -9.16
C CYS A 523 26.39 7.31 -9.23
N ASP A 524 27.06 8.12 -10.05
CA ASP A 524 28.52 8.11 -10.20
C ASP A 524 29.24 8.75 -8.98
N GLU A 525 28.56 9.61 -8.21
CA GLU A 525 29.08 10.24 -6.98
C GLU A 525 28.88 9.40 -5.69
N ILE A 526 28.33 8.19 -5.83
CA ILE A 526 28.06 7.26 -4.73
C ILE A 526 28.92 6.01 -4.90
N GLU A 527 29.71 5.67 -3.88
CA GLU A 527 30.40 4.37 -3.83
C GLU A 527 29.39 3.22 -3.64
N TRP A 528 29.32 2.35 -4.64
CA TRP A 528 28.50 1.15 -4.60
C TRP A 528 29.37 -0.07 -4.25
N PRO A 529 28.89 -0.98 -3.37
CA PRO A 529 29.67 -2.13 -2.90
C PRO A 529 30.03 -3.16 -3.98
N TYR A 530 29.65 -2.96 -5.25
CA TYR A 530 30.00 -3.83 -6.38
C TYR A 530 31.09 -3.22 -7.28
N ASP A 531 31.59 -2.02 -6.95
CA ASP A 531 32.66 -1.35 -7.69
C ASP A 531 34.05 -1.58 -7.06
N GLU A 532 34.14 -2.34 -5.96
CA GLU A 532 35.42 -2.83 -5.42
C GLU A 532 35.86 -4.12 -6.14
N PRO A 533 37.13 -4.23 -6.57
CA PRO A 533 37.65 -5.51 -7.04
C PRO A 533 37.57 -6.52 -5.91
N GLN A 534 36.88 -7.62 -6.15
CA GLN A 534 36.83 -8.76 -5.22
C GLN A 534 38.26 -9.23 -4.96
N ILE A 535 38.73 -9.05 -3.72
CA ILE A 535 39.98 -9.63 -3.23
C ILE A 535 39.72 -11.07 -2.78
#